data_AF-A0A9D3YBR8-F1
#
_entry.id   AF-A0A9D3YBR8-F1
#
_cell.length_a   1.000
_cell.length_b   1.000
_cell.length_c   1.000
_cell.angle_alpha   90.00
_cell.angle_beta   90.00
_cell.angle_gamma   90.00
#
_symmetry.space_group_name_H-M   'P 1'
#
loop_
_entity.id
_entity.type
_entity.pdbx_description
1 polymer ?
#
loop_
_entity_poly.entity_id
_entity_poly.type
_entity_poly.pdbx_seq_one_letter_code
_entity_poly.pdbx_strand_id
1 'polypeptide(L)'
;MTCMSPLVDIEINLRAVVTNFCDPSSYPDNSLLEALYGVRCFSTIGLHPKEASKYTDSDIKKFCMLLERPEVVGFGEVGLDHSVPYADLLGQALLLKESSVSLNNTMFWYYTVGGQMGTYMEKRYTCPSCPSCSE
;
A
#
# COMPACT_ATOMS: atom_id res chain seq x y z
N MET A 1 -47.06 -10.84 7.51
CA MET A 1 -46.57 -9.51 7.95
C MET A 1 -45.06 -9.62 8.15
N THR A 2 -44.28 -9.13 7.20
CA THR A 2 -42.81 -9.05 7.33
C THR A 2 -42.45 -7.70 7.93
N CYS A 3 -41.85 -7.73 9.11
CA CYS A 3 -41.24 -6.56 9.74
C CYS A 3 -39.99 -6.19 8.93
N MET A 4 -40.06 -5.16 8.10
CA MET A 4 -38.85 -4.50 7.59
C MET A 4 -38.42 -3.49 8.64
N SER A 5 -37.28 -3.75 9.29
CA SER A 5 -36.60 -2.75 10.11
C SER A 5 -36.31 -1.51 9.24
N PRO A 6 -36.55 -0.29 9.75
CA PRO A 6 -36.24 0.92 8.99
C PRO A 6 -34.76 0.95 8.65
N LEU A 7 -34.45 1.24 7.38
CA LEU A 7 -33.07 1.51 6.96
C LEU A 7 -32.62 2.75 7.74
N VAL A 8 -31.60 2.57 8.57
CA VAL A 8 -30.96 3.67 9.29
C VAL A 8 -29.96 4.28 8.33
N ASP A 9 -30.12 5.56 8.01
CA ASP A 9 -29.10 6.31 7.28
C ASP A 9 -27.86 6.41 8.16
N ILE A 10 -26.80 5.69 7.78
CA ILE A 10 -25.49 5.80 8.43
C ILE A 10 -24.76 6.98 7.78
N GLU A 11 -24.50 8.02 8.56
CA GLU A 11 -23.64 9.11 8.13
C GLU A 11 -22.17 8.66 8.19
N ILE A 12 -21.51 8.60 7.03
CA ILE A 12 -20.08 8.26 6.92
C ILE A 12 -19.27 9.55 6.82
N ASN A 13 -18.49 9.86 7.86
CA ASN A 13 -17.55 10.98 7.85
C ASN A 13 -16.17 10.55 7.35
N LEU A 14 -15.94 10.66 6.05
CA LEU A 14 -14.66 10.32 5.42
C LEU A 14 -13.56 11.32 5.84
N ARG A 15 -12.54 10.85 6.54
CA ARG A 15 -11.45 11.70 7.08
C ARG A 15 -10.24 11.84 6.16
N ALA A 16 -9.95 10.81 5.38
CA ALA A 16 -8.84 10.72 4.46
C ALA A 16 -9.02 9.49 3.56
N VAL A 17 -8.29 9.46 2.45
CA VAL A 17 -8.21 8.32 1.54
C VAL A 17 -6.75 7.91 1.39
N VAL A 18 -6.50 6.62 1.15
CA VAL A 18 -5.19 6.12 0.72
C VAL A 18 -5.37 5.51 -0.65
N THR A 19 -4.77 6.14 -1.66
CA THR A 19 -4.66 5.61 -3.02
C THR A 19 -3.54 4.60 -3.10
N ASN A 20 -3.73 3.57 -3.92
CA ASN A 20 -2.81 2.46 -4.03
C ASN A 20 -2.30 2.37 -5.46
N PHE A 21 -1.00 2.65 -5.65
CA PHE A 21 -0.32 2.51 -6.93
C PHE A 21 0.56 1.27 -6.88
N CYS A 22 0.04 0.17 -7.43
CA CYS A 22 0.68 -1.14 -7.37
C CYS A 22 1.21 -1.64 -8.73
N ASP A 23 1.06 -0.83 -9.78
CA ASP A 23 1.57 -1.09 -11.13
C ASP A 23 2.53 0.05 -11.51
N PRO A 24 3.81 -0.23 -11.87
CA PRO A 24 4.77 0.79 -12.28
C PRO A 24 4.30 1.72 -13.40
N SER A 25 3.46 1.22 -14.31
CA SER A 25 2.87 2.01 -15.40
C SER A 25 1.88 3.07 -14.89
N SER A 26 1.29 2.82 -13.72
CA SER A 26 0.35 3.72 -13.04
C SER A 26 1.02 4.66 -12.04
N TYR A 27 2.33 4.49 -11.77
CA TYR A 27 3.02 5.29 -10.75
C TYR A 27 2.89 6.78 -11.02
N PRO A 28 2.46 7.55 -10.01
CA PRO A 28 2.17 8.96 -10.16
C PRO A 28 3.46 9.76 -10.39
N ASP A 29 3.32 10.93 -10.98
CA ASP A 29 4.34 11.97 -10.91
C ASP A 29 4.19 12.81 -9.63
N ASN A 30 5.14 13.71 -9.40
CA ASN A 30 5.15 14.56 -8.21
C ASN A 30 3.93 15.47 -8.13
N SER A 31 3.48 16.00 -9.27
CA SER A 31 2.35 16.93 -9.32
C SER A 31 1.05 16.25 -8.92
N LEU A 32 0.85 15.00 -9.34
CA LEU A 32 -0.31 14.21 -8.92
C LEU A 32 -0.26 13.88 -7.43
N LEU A 33 0.89 13.49 -6.88
CA LEU A 33 1.05 13.22 -5.45
C LEU A 33 0.71 14.45 -4.60
N GLU A 34 1.22 15.62 -4.97
CA GLU A 34 0.96 16.88 -4.27
C GLU A 34 -0.53 17.27 -4.34
N ALA A 35 -1.16 17.10 -5.50
CA ALA A 35 -2.59 17.37 -5.68
C ALA A 35 -3.47 16.45 -4.81
N LEU A 36 -3.15 15.15 -4.76
CA LEU A 36 -3.84 14.18 -3.91
C LEU A 36 -3.68 14.54 -2.43
N TYR A 37 -2.45 14.85 -2.00
CA TYR A 37 -2.17 15.21 -0.61
C TYR A 37 -2.96 16.46 -0.17
N GLY A 38 -3.07 17.46 -1.05
CA GLY A 38 -3.84 18.69 -0.81
C GLY A 38 -5.32 18.46 -0.49
N VAL A 39 -5.90 17.33 -0.94
CA VAL A 39 -7.28 16.92 -0.64
C VAL A 39 -7.38 15.79 0.38
N ARG A 40 -6.33 15.61 1.20
CA ARG A 40 -6.23 14.55 2.24
C ARG A 40 -6.28 13.13 1.66
N CYS A 41 -5.77 12.97 0.45
CA CYS A 41 -5.54 11.68 -0.18
C CYS A 41 -4.05 11.35 -0.13
N PHE A 42 -3.71 10.31 0.61
CA PHE A 42 -2.34 9.80 0.74
C PHE A 42 -2.12 8.69 -0.28
N SER A 43 -0.87 8.29 -0.49
CA SER A 43 -0.54 7.24 -1.45
C SER A 43 0.24 6.10 -0.80
N THR A 44 0.03 4.89 -1.31
CA THR A 44 1.00 3.80 -1.21
C THR A 44 1.55 3.51 -2.59
N ILE A 45 2.83 3.16 -2.64
CA ILE A 45 3.50 2.73 -3.86
C ILE A 45 3.98 1.30 -3.61
N GLY A 46 3.71 0.38 -4.53
CA GLY A 46 4.06 -1.02 -4.39
C GLY A 46 4.06 -1.77 -5.72
N LEU A 47 4.24 -3.08 -5.63
CA LEU A 47 4.26 -3.99 -6.77
C LEU A 47 3.25 -5.11 -6.52
N HIS A 48 2.14 -5.07 -7.26
CA HIS A 48 1.07 -6.05 -7.12
C HIS A 48 1.63 -7.48 -7.34
N PRO A 49 1.22 -8.48 -6.56
CA PRO A 49 1.79 -9.84 -6.65
C PRO A 49 1.69 -10.47 -8.04
N LYS A 50 0.61 -10.19 -8.79
CA LYS A 50 0.46 -10.63 -10.19
C LYS A 50 1.50 -10.06 -11.16
N GLU A 51 2.12 -8.94 -10.80
CA GLU A 51 3.13 -8.27 -11.61
C GLU A 51 4.57 -8.62 -11.17
N ALA A 52 4.72 -9.57 -10.23
CA ALA A 52 6.00 -9.91 -9.62
C ALA A 52 7.06 -10.47 -10.59
N SER A 53 6.69 -10.84 -11.81
CA SER A 53 7.64 -11.33 -12.83
C SER A 53 7.97 -10.31 -13.92
N LYS A 54 7.39 -9.10 -13.86
CA LYS A 54 7.38 -8.15 -14.98
C LYS A 54 8.10 -6.83 -14.70
N TYR A 55 8.47 -6.54 -13.46
CA TYR A 55 9.15 -5.29 -13.13
C TYR A 55 10.60 -5.32 -13.60
N THR A 56 11.13 -4.14 -13.87
CA THR A 56 12.53 -3.92 -14.25
C THR A 56 13.28 -3.20 -13.12
N ASP A 57 14.62 -3.20 -13.19
CA ASP A 57 15.45 -2.39 -12.30
C ASP A 57 15.10 -0.89 -12.35
N SER A 58 14.60 -0.41 -13.49
CA SER A 58 14.12 0.97 -13.64
C SER A 58 12.88 1.23 -12.81
N ASP A 59 11.95 0.27 -12.78
CA ASP A 59 10.73 0.36 -11.99
C ASP A 59 11.05 0.37 -10.50
N ILE A 60 12.01 -0.45 -10.07
CA ILE A 60 12.53 -0.45 -8.69
C ILE A 60 13.12 0.92 -8.32
N LYS A 61 13.90 1.55 -9.21
CA LYS A 61 14.45 2.89 -8.95
C LYS A 61 13.36 3.94 -8.80
N LYS A 62 12.39 3.96 -9.71
CA LYS A 62 11.25 4.90 -9.65
C LYS A 62 10.44 4.69 -8.36
N PHE A 63 10.19 3.42 -8.03
CA PHE A 63 9.56 2.98 -6.80
C PHE A 63 10.27 3.52 -5.55
N CYS A 64 11.59 3.31 -5.41
CA CYS A 64 12.36 3.80 -4.26
C CYS A 64 12.30 5.32 -4.13
N MET A 65 12.40 6.06 -5.24
CA MET A 65 12.30 7.52 -5.23
C MET A 65 10.93 8.01 -4.74
N LEU A 66 9.85 7.33 -5.13
CA LEU A 66 8.50 7.71 -4.70
C LEU A 66 8.28 7.42 -3.21
N LEU A 67 8.87 6.36 -2.66
CA LEU A 67 8.77 6.03 -1.24
C LEU A 67 9.43 7.04 -0.30
N GLU A 68 10.30 7.91 -0.82
CA GLU A 68 10.90 9.01 -0.05
C GLU A 68 9.98 10.24 0.03
N ARG A 69 8.86 10.25 -0.71
CA ARG A 69 7.91 11.36 -0.74
C ARG A 69 7.04 11.37 0.52
N PRO A 70 6.84 12.52 1.19
CA PRO A 70 5.99 12.61 2.38
C PRO A 70 4.50 12.31 2.11
N GLU A 71 4.05 12.44 0.86
CA GLU A 71 2.70 12.10 0.41
C GLU A 71 2.50 10.57 0.33
N VAL A 72 3.60 9.81 0.26
CA VAL A 72 3.60 8.36 0.25
C VAL A 72 3.74 7.85 1.68
N VAL A 73 2.65 7.33 2.22
CA VAL A 73 2.54 6.93 3.63
C VAL A 73 2.89 5.48 3.86
N GLY A 74 3.13 4.71 2.79
CA GLY A 74 3.73 3.40 2.93
C GLY A 74 3.93 2.61 1.64
N PHE A 75 4.43 1.41 1.84
CA PHE A 75 4.81 0.48 0.77
C PHE A 75 3.69 -0.53 0.52
N GLY A 76 3.05 -0.45 -0.65
CA GLY A 76 1.99 -1.36 -1.06
C GLY A 76 1.28 -0.86 -2.31
N GLU A 77 0.56 -1.68 -3.07
CA GLU A 77 0.21 -3.07 -2.76
C GLU A 77 1.37 -4.04 -2.90
N VAL A 78 1.57 -4.89 -1.90
CA VAL A 78 2.47 -6.05 -1.97
C VAL A 78 1.91 -7.20 -1.16
N GLY A 79 2.19 -8.43 -1.58
CA GLY A 79 1.85 -9.62 -0.82
C GLY A 79 1.79 -10.89 -1.65
N LEU A 80 0.90 -11.80 -1.27
CA LEU A 80 0.65 -13.05 -1.96
C LEU A 80 -0.80 -13.09 -2.43
N ASP A 81 -0.97 -13.47 -3.69
CA ASP A 81 -2.29 -13.71 -4.29
C ASP A 81 -2.48 -15.21 -4.50
N HIS A 82 -3.33 -15.84 -3.70
CA HIS A 82 -3.56 -17.28 -3.75
C HIS A 82 -4.51 -17.72 -4.88
N SER A 83 -5.01 -16.78 -5.70
CA SER A 83 -5.82 -17.10 -6.89
C SER A 83 -4.99 -17.56 -8.09
N VAL A 84 -3.65 -17.40 -8.05
CA VAL A 84 -2.75 -17.82 -9.13
C VAL A 84 -2.21 -19.25 -8.90
N PRO A 85 -1.68 -19.92 -9.93
CA PRO A 85 -0.99 -21.20 -9.79
C PRO A 85 0.13 -21.19 -8.74
N TYR A 86 0.35 -22.33 -8.09
CA TYR A 86 1.38 -22.48 -7.06
C TYR A 86 2.81 -22.11 -7.54
N ALA A 87 3.10 -22.32 -8.82
CA ALA A 87 4.38 -21.92 -9.41
C ALA A 87 4.62 -20.40 -9.35
N ASP A 88 3.56 -19.60 -9.44
CA ASP A 88 3.64 -18.14 -9.44
C ASP A 88 3.72 -17.57 -8.00
N LEU A 89 3.21 -18.31 -7.01
CA LEU A 89 3.32 -17.95 -5.59
C LEU A 89 4.77 -17.85 -5.10
N LEU A 90 5.65 -18.72 -5.60
CA LEU A 90 7.07 -18.67 -5.24
C LEU A 90 7.73 -17.38 -5.74
N GLY A 91 7.40 -16.93 -6.96
CA GLY A 91 7.89 -15.67 -7.51
C GLY A 91 7.44 -14.46 -6.68
N GLN A 92 6.18 -14.45 -6.24
CA GLN A 92 5.63 -13.42 -5.37
C GLN A 92 6.34 -13.38 -4.00
N ALA A 93 6.61 -14.54 -3.40
CA ALA A 93 7.30 -14.63 -2.11
C ALA A 93 8.76 -14.13 -2.18
N LEU A 94 9.46 -14.38 -3.30
CA LEU A 94 10.82 -13.88 -3.51
C LEU A 94 10.84 -12.35 -3.67
N LEU A 95 9.93 -11.79 -4.48
CA LEU A 95 9.79 -10.34 -4.63
C LEU A 95 9.55 -9.64 -3.29
N LEU A 96 8.63 -10.17 -2.49
CA LEU A 96 8.34 -9.64 -1.16
C LEU A 96 9.60 -9.56 -0.31
N LYS A 97 10.39 -10.64 -0.30
CA LYS A 97 11.63 -10.72 0.48
C LYS A 97 12.65 -9.68 0.00
N GLU A 98 12.84 -9.55 -1.31
CA GLU A 98 13.80 -8.57 -1.87
C GLU A 98 13.39 -7.13 -1.56
N SER A 99 12.11 -6.80 -1.70
CA SER A 99 11.59 -5.45 -1.47
C SER A 99 11.59 -5.05 0.02
N SER A 100 11.48 -6.03 0.92
CA SER A 100 11.47 -5.82 2.38
C SER A 100 12.82 -5.38 2.94
N VAL A 101 13.93 -5.82 2.33
CA VAL A 101 15.29 -5.56 2.83
C VAL A 101 15.74 -4.11 2.58
N SER A 102 15.16 -3.45 1.58
CA SER A 102 15.60 -2.12 1.15
C SER A 102 14.93 -0.94 1.88
N LEU A 103 13.94 -1.18 2.75
CA LEU A 103 13.08 -0.11 3.26
C LEU A 103 12.96 -0.12 4.79
N ASN A 104 13.28 1.02 5.43
CA ASN A 104 13.00 1.34 6.84
C ASN A 104 11.61 1.98 7.05
N ASN A 105 10.71 1.87 6.06
CA ASN A 105 9.42 2.56 6.02
C ASN A 105 8.25 1.67 6.50
N THR A 106 7.14 2.32 6.86
CA THR A 106 5.86 1.65 7.18
C THR A 106 5.38 0.83 5.99
N MET A 107 5.15 -0.47 6.20
CA MET A 107 4.76 -1.41 5.15
C MET A 107 3.25 -1.65 5.19
N PHE A 108 2.60 -1.57 4.02
CA PHE A 108 1.19 -1.90 3.81
C PHE A 108 1.11 -3.23 3.07
N TRP A 109 0.74 -4.27 3.81
CA TRP A 109 0.55 -5.58 3.22
C TRP A 109 -0.86 -5.71 2.65
N TYR A 110 -0.93 -6.33 1.49
CA TYR A 110 -2.15 -6.86 0.90
C TYR A 110 -2.01 -8.37 0.78
N TYR A 111 -2.86 -9.10 1.48
CA TYR A 111 -3.01 -10.53 1.23
C TYR A 111 -4.46 -10.80 0.82
N THR A 112 -4.63 -11.58 -0.25
CA THR A 112 -5.94 -12.13 -0.61
C THR A 112 -5.97 -13.60 -0.22
N VAL A 113 -6.65 -13.92 0.88
CA VAL A 113 -7.07 -15.30 1.16
C VAL A 113 -8.56 -15.39 0.82
N GLY A 114 -8.89 -16.09 -0.27
CA GLY A 114 -10.28 -16.41 -0.61
C GLY A 114 -11.17 -15.21 -0.99
N GLY A 115 -10.61 -14.12 -1.52
CA GLY A 115 -11.38 -12.96 -1.97
C GLY A 115 -11.77 -11.97 -0.87
N GLN A 116 -11.19 -12.09 0.34
CA GLN A 116 -11.33 -11.07 1.38
C GLN A 116 -10.04 -10.26 1.52
N MET A 117 -10.21 -8.93 1.55
CA MET A 117 -9.15 -7.93 1.66
C MET A 117 -8.72 -7.81 3.12
N GLY A 118 -7.49 -8.21 3.44
CA GLY A 118 -6.89 -7.97 4.76
C GLY A 118 -5.79 -6.93 4.65
N THR A 119 -5.93 -5.81 5.38
CA THR A 119 -4.90 -4.79 5.51
C THR A 119 -4.21 -4.91 6.87
N TYR A 120 -2.90 -5.10 6.88
CA TYR A 120 -2.07 -4.98 8.08
C TYR A 120 -1.11 -3.79 7.91
N MET A 121 -1.23 -2.81 8.80
CA MET A 121 -0.30 -1.69 8.90
C MET A 121 0.57 -1.88 10.14
N GLU A 122 1.88 -2.05 9.97
CA GLU A 122 2.84 -1.85 11.06
C GLU A 122 3.61 -0.55 10.82
N LYS A 123 3.31 0.46 11.64
CA LYS A 123 3.95 1.77 11.60
C LYS A 123 5.08 1.80 12.62
N ARG A 124 6.34 1.75 12.19
CA ARG A 124 7.48 2.11 13.05
C ARG A 124 7.99 3.48 12.65
N TYR A 125 7.68 4.48 13.48
CA TYR A 125 8.32 5.79 13.42
C TYR A 125 9.49 5.77 14.39
N THR A 126 10.72 5.67 13.89
CA THR A 126 11.87 6.13 14.67
C THR A 126 12.08 7.59 14.32
N CYS A 127 11.59 8.49 15.17
CA CYS A 127 12.00 9.89 15.12
C CYS A 127 13.39 9.97 15.79
N PRO A 128 14.48 10.25 15.06
CA PRO A 128 15.83 10.23 15.66
C PRO A 128 16.10 11.45 16.56
N SER A 129 15.20 12.43 16.61
CA SER A 129 15.49 13.74 17.18
C SER A 129 14.29 14.47 17.81
N CYS A 130 13.27 13.75 18.31
CA CYS A 130 12.19 14.37 19.09
C CYS A 130 12.30 14.01 20.58
N PRO A 131 12.65 14.98 21.47
CA PRO A 131 12.73 14.76 22.91
C PRO A 131 11.38 14.54 23.60
N SER A 132 10.24 14.71 22.90
CA SER A 132 8.90 14.69 23.52
C SER A 132 8.15 13.37 23.37
N CYS A 133 8.79 12.30 22.89
CA CYS A 133 8.15 11.01 22.66
C CYS A 133 8.51 9.93 23.69
N SER A 134 9.11 10.31 24.82
CA SER A 134 9.29 9.42 25.97
C SER A 134 8.33 9.81 27.09
N GLU A 135 7.17 9.15 27.12
CA GLU A 135 6.48 8.65 28.33
C GLU A 135 5.70 7.38 27.98
#